data_AF-A0AAU7E6G5-F1
#
_entry.id   AF-A0AAU7E6G5-F1
#
_cell.length_a   1.000
_cell.length_b   1.000
_cell.length_c   1.000
_cell.angle_alpha   90.00
_cell.angle_beta   90.00
_cell.angle_gamma   90.00
#
_symmetry.space_group_name_H-M   'P 1'
#
loop_
_entity.id
_entity.type
_entity.pdbx_description
1 polymer ?
#
loop_
_entity_poly.entity_id
_entity_poly.type
_entity_poly.pdbx_seq_one_letter_code
_entity_poly.pdbx_strand_id
1 'polypeptide(L)'
;MLLLTYFYTFMYIIFLALKNFYYELVRVTKQKYFINAFWCLFIGILFTPIMIGIVLLIISMIFYVVAWVELQELSSEIPQTLKSYQTYKGNLNLVKTLFMGAGILTLILYLGSFLLEFYFKDESFSNMYSTIQILVMTISLILGL
;
A
#
# COMPACT_ATOMS: atom_id res chain seq x y z
N MET A 1 4.19 4.66 23.42
CA MET A 1 2.75 4.87 23.09
C MET A 1 2.52 6.05 22.15
N LEU A 2 2.98 7.27 22.47
CA LEU A 2 2.76 8.48 21.63
C LEU A 2 3.27 8.33 20.18
N LEU A 3 4.49 7.82 20.00
CA LEU A 3 5.10 7.57 18.68
C LEU A 3 4.28 6.57 17.85
N LEU A 4 3.76 5.53 18.50
CA LEU A 4 2.91 4.52 17.86
C LEU A 4 1.57 5.13 17.41
N THR A 5 0.96 5.99 18.23
CA THR A 5 -0.25 6.73 17.87
C THR A 5 -0.03 7.68 16.68
N TYR A 6 1.10 8.39 16.64
CA TYR A 6 1.46 9.23 15.49
C TYR A 6 1.66 8.39 14.23
N PHE A 7 2.34 7.25 14.35
CA PHE A 7 2.53 6.32 13.23
C PHE A 7 1.20 5.86 12.64
N TYR A 8 0.27 5.34 13.47
CA TYR A 8 -1.02 4.88 12.96
C TYR A 8 -1.91 6.00 12.40
N THR A 9 -1.88 7.20 13.00
CA THR A 9 -2.60 8.37 12.47
C THR A 9 -2.05 8.79 11.10
N PHE A 10 -0.73 8.82 10.95
CA PHE A 10 -0.07 9.12 9.68
C PHE A 10 -0.41 8.07 8.61
N MET A 11 -0.41 6.77 8.98
CA MET A 11 -0.82 5.69 8.08
C MET A 11 -2.28 5.80 7.65
N TYR A 12 -3.18 6.22 8.54
CA TYR A 12 -4.58 6.45 8.18
C TYR A 12 -4.75 7.54 7.11
N ILE A 13 -4.03 8.67 7.24
CA ILE A 13 -4.09 9.76 6.26
C ILE A 13 -3.55 9.30 4.89
N ILE A 14 -2.40 8.60 4.91
CA ILE A 14 -1.80 8.05 3.69
C ILE A 14 -2.71 7.01 3.03
N PHE A 15 -3.35 6.16 3.83
CA PHE A 15 -4.28 5.14 3.34
C PHE A 15 -5.38 5.74 2.49
N LEU A 16 -5.99 6.84 2.97
CA LEU A 16 -7.11 7.46 2.26
C LEU A 16 -6.68 7.97 0.88
N ALA A 17 -5.51 8.59 0.81
CA ALA A 17 -4.93 9.08 -0.44
C ALA A 17 -4.55 7.94 -1.39
N LEU A 18 -3.85 6.91 -0.88
CA LEU A 18 -3.40 5.78 -1.69
C LEU A 18 -4.56 4.90 -2.14
N LYS A 19 -5.59 4.68 -1.32
CA LYS A 19 -6.79 3.93 -1.69
C LYS A 19 -7.41 4.53 -2.95
N ASN A 20 -7.66 5.83 -2.97
CA ASN A 20 -8.26 6.48 -4.13
C ASN A 20 -7.39 6.34 -5.38
N PHE A 21 -6.08 6.47 -5.23
CA PHE A 21 -5.13 6.29 -6.33
C PHE A 21 -5.12 4.86 -6.88
N TYR A 22 -5.00 3.84 -6.03
CA TYR A 22 -4.97 2.43 -6.45
C TYR A 22 -6.30 1.96 -7.06
N TYR A 23 -7.44 2.46 -6.56
CA TYR A 23 -8.75 2.16 -7.15
C TYR A 23 -8.90 2.81 -8.54
N GLU A 24 -8.40 4.03 -8.71
CA GLU A 24 -8.35 4.69 -10.02
C GLU A 24 -7.45 3.91 -10.98
N LEU A 25 -6.29 3.43 -10.52
CA LEU A 25 -5.42 2.54 -11.31
C LEU A 25 -6.13 1.25 -11.73
N VAL A 26 -6.85 0.58 -10.84
CA VAL A 26 -7.64 -0.63 -11.20
C VAL A 26 -8.72 -0.30 -12.21
N ARG A 27 -9.42 0.82 -12.04
CA ARG A 27 -10.44 1.25 -13.01
C ARG A 27 -9.83 1.45 -14.39
N VAL A 28 -8.65 2.08 -14.45
CA VAL A 28 -7.94 2.42 -15.68
C VAL A 28 -7.29 1.20 -16.33
N THR A 29 -6.71 0.29 -15.56
CA THR A 29 -5.98 -0.88 -16.10
C THR A 29 -6.83 -2.14 -16.20
N LYS A 30 -7.98 -2.18 -15.50
CA LYS A 30 -8.83 -3.36 -15.26
C LYS A 30 -8.12 -4.53 -14.57
N GLN A 31 -6.95 -4.29 -13.98
CA GLN A 31 -6.13 -5.33 -13.35
C GLN A 31 -6.38 -5.35 -11.84
N LYS A 32 -6.76 -6.52 -11.30
CA LYS A 32 -7.10 -6.66 -9.87
C LYS A 32 -5.87 -6.65 -8.97
N TYR A 33 -4.68 -6.91 -9.52
CA TYR A 33 -3.44 -7.02 -8.77
C TYR A 33 -3.03 -5.73 -8.06
N PHE A 34 -3.38 -4.56 -8.60
CA PHE A 34 -3.13 -3.27 -7.94
C PHE A 34 -3.86 -3.14 -6.60
N ILE A 35 -5.14 -3.55 -6.53
CA ILE A 35 -5.90 -3.54 -5.27
C ILE A 35 -5.31 -4.56 -4.30
N ASN A 36 -4.91 -5.74 -4.77
CA ASN A 36 -4.31 -6.76 -3.91
C ASN A 36 -2.96 -6.31 -3.34
N ALA A 37 -2.10 -5.68 -4.16
CA ALA A 37 -0.83 -5.11 -3.72
C ALA A 37 -1.03 -4.05 -2.64
N PHE A 38 -2.00 -3.16 -2.85
CA PHE A 38 -2.37 -2.10 -1.91
C PHE A 38 -2.86 -2.66 -0.57
N TRP A 39 -3.82 -3.58 -0.57
CA TRP A 39 -4.34 -4.15 0.67
C TRP A 39 -3.29 -4.97 1.42
N CYS A 40 -2.48 -5.77 0.73
CA CYS A 40 -1.40 -6.52 1.38
C CYS A 40 -0.35 -5.59 2.00
N LEU A 41 0.00 -4.50 1.30
CA LEU A 41 0.92 -3.50 1.83
C LEU A 41 0.37 -2.92 3.13
N PHE A 42 -0.88 -2.49 3.06
CA PHE A 42 -1.50 -1.74 4.11
C PHE A 42 -1.72 -2.56 5.38
N ILE A 43 -2.24 -3.79 5.22
CA ILE A 43 -2.36 -4.75 6.32
C ILE A 43 -0.96 -5.12 6.83
N GLY A 44 0.02 -5.30 5.94
CA GLY A 44 1.40 -5.56 6.34
C GLY A 44 1.97 -4.48 7.26
N ILE A 45 1.82 -3.20 6.89
CA ILE A 45 2.27 -2.05 7.72
C ILE A 45 1.53 -2.02 9.06
N LEU A 46 0.19 -2.17 9.05
CA LEU A 46 -0.63 -2.18 10.25
C LEU A 46 -0.18 -3.25 11.26
N PHE A 47 0.18 -4.44 10.79
CA PHE A 47 0.56 -5.56 11.64
C PHE A 47 2.07 -5.69 11.86
N THR A 48 2.89 -4.76 11.35
CA THR A 48 4.36 -4.80 11.53
C THR A 48 4.78 -4.74 13.01
N PRO A 49 4.16 -3.91 13.88
CA PRO A 49 4.51 -3.85 15.30
C PRO A 49 4.27 -5.16 16.09
N ILE A 50 3.63 -6.16 15.49
CA ILE A 50 3.26 -7.45 16.10
C ILE A 50 3.93 -8.64 15.38
N MET A 51 5.01 -8.39 14.64
CA MET A 51 5.82 -9.39 13.89
C MET A 51 5.11 -10.12 12.73
N ILE A 52 3.79 -10.02 12.61
CA ILE A 52 3.00 -10.66 11.53
C ILE A 52 3.08 -9.85 10.22
N GLY A 53 3.36 -8.55 10.32
CA GLY A 53 3.36 -7.63 9.17
C GLY A 53 4.40 -7.93 8.09
N ILE A 54 5.59 -8.44 8.43
CA ILE A 54 6.69 -8.65 7.48
C ILE A 54 6.28 -9.60 6.34
N VAL A 55 5.59 -10.70 6.67
CA VAL A 55 5.19 -11.70 5.66
C VAL A 55 4.22 -11.07 4.65
N LEU A 56 3.27 -10.26 5.13
CA LEU A 56 2.32 -9.55 4.28
C LEU A 56 2.98 -8.46 3.41
N LEU A 57 4.03 -7.81 3.93
CA LEU A 57 4.82 -6.85 3.16
C LEU A 57 5.58 -7.53 2.01
N ILE A 58 6.12 -8.74 2.23
CA ILE A 58 6.74 -9.55 1.15
C ILE A 58 5.69 -9.95 0.10
N ILE A 59 4.51 -10.39 0.55
CA ILE A 59 3.40 -10.73 -0.36
C ILE A 59 2.96 -9.51 -1.19
N SER A 60 2.92 -8.32 -0.56
CA SER A 60 2.62 -7.07 -1.26
C SER A 60 3.63 -6.74 -2.36
N MET A 61 4.93 -6.91 -2.09
CA MET A 61 6.00 -6.76 -3.08
C MET A 61 5.79 -7.66 -4.31
N ILE A 62 5.39 -8.91 -4.09
CA ILE A 62 5.09 -9.84 -5.19
C ILE A 62 3.93 -9.32 -6.04
N PHE A 63 2.82 -8.93 -5.42
CA PHE A 63 1.68 -8.37 -6.15
C PHE A 63 2.02 -7.07 -6.89
N TYR A 64 2.88 -6.23 -6.30
CA TYR A 64 3.34 -4.99 -6.91
C TYR A 64 4.18 -5.25 -8.18
N VAL A 65 5.09 -6.23 -8.13
CA VAL A 65 5.88 -6.66 -9.31
C VAL A 65 4.97 -7.21 -10.41
N VAL A 66 3.99 -8.06 -10.05
CA VAL A 66 3.01 -8.57 -11.02
C VAL A 66 2.24 -7.43 -11.67
N ALA A 67 1.73 -6.48 -10.89
CA ALA A 67 1.02 -5.31 -11.39
C ALA A 67 1.91 -4.42 -12.29
N TRP A 68 3.21 -4.34 -12.01
CA TRP A 68 4.16 -3.62 -12.88
C TRP A 68 4.35 -4.30 -14.23
N VAL A 69 4.51 -5.63 -14.25
CA VAL A 69 4.67 -6.41 -15.49
C VAL A 69 3.45 -6.24 -16.36
N GLU A 70 2.25 -6.40 -15.81
CA GLU A 70 1.01 -6.23 -16.56
C GLU A 70 0.82 -4.80 -17.09
N LEU A 71 1.30 -3.77 -16.36
CA LEU A 71 1.29 -2.38 -16.83
C LEU A 71 2.24 -2.17 -18.02
N GLN A 72 3.39 -2.86 -18.05
CA GLN A 72 4.34 -2.81 -19.16
C GLN A 72 3.82 -3.55 -20.39
N GLU A 73 3.17 -4.70 -20.20
CA GLU A 73 2.50 -5.42 -21.29
C GLU A 73 1.43 -4.56 -21.96
N LEU A 74 0.60 -3.87 -21.17
CA LEU A 74 -0.39 -2.92 -21.69
C LEU A 74 0.23 -1.78 -22.52
N SER A 75 1.45 -1.38 -22.18
CA SER A 75 2.20 -0.36 -22.93
C SER A 75 2.81 -0.86 -24.24
N SER A 76 2.90 -2.18 -24.42
CA SER A 76 3.52 -2.81 -25.59
C SER A 76 2.49 -3.23 -26.65
N GLU A 77 1.19 -3.19 -26.33
CA GLU A 77 0.13 -3.52 -27.29
C GLU A 77 -0.06 -2.47 -28.40
N ILE A 78 -0.51 -2.94 -29.57
CA ILE A 78 -0.71 -2.19 -30.82
C ILE A 78 -1.73 -1.03 -30.59
N PRO A 79 -1.60 0.13 -31.29
CA PRO A 79 -2.42 1.33 -31.07
C PRO A 79 -3.95 1.15 -31.07
N GLN A 80 -4.47 0.06 -31.63
CA GLN A 80 -5.91 -0.21 -31.71
C GLN A 80 -6.54 -0.63 -30.37
N THR A 81 -5.82 -1.32 -29.48
CA THR A 81 -6.28 -1.57 -28.10
C THR A 81 -6.04 -0.33 -27.22
N LEU A 82 -4.96 0.41 -27.48
CA LEU A 82 -4.69 1.72 -26.87
C LEU A 82 -5.77 2.77 -27.18
N LYS A 83 -6.46 2.70 -28.33
CA LYS A 83 -7.53 3.65 -28.67
C LYS A 83 -8.68 3.67 -27.66
N SER A 84 -9.04 2.53 -27.03
CA SER A 84 -10.05 2.55 -25.96
C SER A 84 -9.56 3.25 -24.69
N TYR A 85 -8.23 3.28 -24.49
CA TYR A 85 -7.58 3.98 -23.39
C TYR A 85 -7.28 5.45 -23.72
N GLN A 86 -7.06 5.81 -25.00
CA GLN A 86 -6.87 7.19 -25.46
C GLN A 86 -8.13 8.06 -25.35
N THR A 87 -9.32 7.47 -25.37
CA THR A 87 -10.59 8.19 -25.17
C THR A 87 -10.70 8.78 -23.75
N TYR A 88 -9.94 8.25 -22.79
CA TYR A 88 -9.85 8.80 -21.44
C TYR A 88 -8.51 9.51 -21.28
N LYS A 89 -8.57 10.84 -21.16
CA LYS A 89 -7.58 11.92 -20.86
C LYS A 89 -6.33 11.60 -19.99
N GLY A 90 -5.79 10.39 -19.99
CA GLY A 90 -4.74 9.90 -19.10
C GLY A 90 -3.51 9.50 -19.91
N ASN A 91 -2.45 10.27 -19.75
CA ASN A 91 -1.14 9.95 -20.30
C ASN A 91 -0.63 8.66 -19.65
N LEU A 92 -0.46 7.57 -20.41
CA LEU A 92 0.09 6.30 -19.90
C LEU A 92 1.44 6.52 -19.18
N ASN A 93 2.24 7.51 -19.62
CA ASN A 93 3.45 7.90 -18.91
C ASN A 93 3.15 8.47 -17.52
N LEU A 94 2.08 9.25 -17.35
CA LEU A 94 1.66 9.77 -16.05
C LEU A 94 1.25 8.62 -15.12
N VAL A 95 0.51 7.63 -15.62
CA VAL A 95 0.16 6.42 -14.86
C VAL A 95 1.41 5.65 -14.42
N LYS A 96 2.36 5.43 -15.33
CA LYS A 96 3.65 4.78 -15.01
C LYS A 96 4.43 5.58 -13.96
N THR A 97 4.53 6.89 -14.10
CA THR A 97 5.23 7.77 -13.16
C THR A 97 4.59 7.75 -11.78
N LEU A 98 3.26 7.86 -11.70
CA LEU A 98 2.55 7.80 -10.41
C LEU A 98 2.69 6.42 -9.76
N PHE A 99 2.63 5.35 -10.55
CA PHE A 99 2.79 4.00 -10.03
C PHE A 99 4.22 3.79 -9.49
N MET A 100 5.24 4.24 -10.21
CA MET A 100 6.64 4.20 -9.76
C MET A 100 6.84 5.03 -8.47
N GLY A 101 6.19 6.20 -8.38
CA GLY A 101 6.15 7.00 -7.16
C GLY A 101 5.51 6.26 -5.98
N ALA A 102 4.40 5.55 -6.21
CA ALA A 102 3.76 4.72 -5.19
C ALA A 102 4.65 3.54 -4.73
N GLY A 103 5.48 2.99 -5.64
CA GLY A 103 6.47 1.96 -5.31
C GLY A 103 7.61 2.49 -4.44
N ILE A 104 8.11 3.69 -4.74
CA ILE A 104 9.13 4.35 -3.91
C ILE A 104 8.56 4.65 -2.52
N LEU A 105 7.33 5.19 -2.45
CA LEU A 105 6.67 5.43 -1.17
C LEU A 105 6.48 4.13 -0.39
N THR A 106 6.08 3.05 -1.06
CA THR A 106 5.97 1.70 -0.50
C THR A 106 7.28 1.23 0.13
N LEU A 107 8.41 1.40 -0.57
CA LEU A 107 9.74 1.06 -0.05
C LEU A 107 10.12 1.89 1.18
N ILE A 108 9.83 3.19 1.17
CA ILE A 108 10.07 4.08 2.32
C ILE A 108 9.25 3.62 3.53
N LEU A 109 7.96 3.32 3.31
CA LEU A 109 7.08 2.82 4.36
C LEU A 109 7.54 1.47 4.90
N TYR A 110 7.98 0.55 4.03
CA TYR A 110 8.55 -0.73 4.42
C TYR A 110 9.77 -0.54 5.33
N LEU A 111 10.72 0.29 4.90
CA LEU A 111 11.94 0.57 5.66
C LEU A 111 11.62 1.24 7.00
N GLY A 112 10.69 2.19 7.00
CA GLY A 112 10.21 2.85 8.21
C GLY A 112 9.58 1.87 9.20
N SER A 113 8.72 0.97 8.73
CA SER A 113 8.08 -0.06 9.56
C SER A 113 9.11 -1.05 10.13
N PHE A 114 10.11 -1.44 9.34
CA PHE A 114 11.21 -2.30 9.79
C PHE A 114 12.05 -1.63 10.88
N LEU A 115 12.41 -0.35 10.71
CA LEU A 115 13.12 0.41 11.74
C LEU A 115 12.29 0.57 13.02
N LEU A 116 10.97 0.77 12.88
CA LEU A 116 10.05 0.87 14.00
C LEU A 116 9.99 -0.43 14.80
N GLU A 117 9.96 -1.58 14.12
CA GLU A 117 10.03 -2.91 14.74
C GLU A 117 11.32 -3.10 15.55
N PHE A 118 12.48 -2.71 14.99
CA PHE A 118 13.75 -2.76 15.72
C PHE A 118 13.77 -1.83 16.94
N TYR A 119 13.22 -0.63 16.81
CA TYR A 119 13.17 0.35 17.89
C TYR A 119 12.28 -0.12 19.05
N PHE A 120 11.14 -0.75 18.75
CA PHE A 120 10.20 -1.24 19.77
C PHE A 120 10.44 -2.67 20.21
N LYS A 121 11.51 -3.33 19.76
CA LYS A 121 11.76 -4.76 20.03
C LYS A 121 11.72 -5.10 21.53
N ASP A 122 12.26 -4.23 22.39
CA ASP A 122 12.29 -4.42 23.85
C ASP A 122 11.02 -3.90 24.57
N GLU A 123 10.31 -2.91 24.01
CA GLU A 123 9.06 -2.37 24.58
C GLU A 123 7.79 -3.14 24.14
N SER A 124 7.86 -3.89 23.03
CA SER A 124 6.73 -4.55 22.36
C SER A 124 6.01 -5.57 23.24
N PHE A 125 6.74 -6.29 24.10
CA PHE A 125 6.17 -7.27 25.04
C PHE A 125 5.44 -6.60 26.22
N SER A 126 5.90 -5.44 26.68
CA SER A 126 5.36 -4.78 27.87
C SER A 126 3.98 -4.16 27.64
N ASN A 127 3.61 -3.84 26.39
CA ASN A 127 2.42 -3.03 26.12
C ASN A 127 1.58 -3.52 24.91
N MET A 128 1.59 -4.83 24.69
CA MET A 128 0.84 -5.52 23.62
C MET A 128 -0.66 -5.16 23.64
N TYR A 129 -1.27 -5.02 24.82
CA TYR A 129 -2.67 -4.64 24.96
C TYR A 129 -2.99 -3.26 24.36
N SER A 130 -2.18 -2.24 24.66
CA SER A 130 -2.40 -0.88 24.10
C SER A 130 -2.17 -0.84 22.58
N THR A 131 -1.19 -1.62 22.09
CA THR A 131 -0.90 -1.76 20.66
C THR A 131 -2.09 -2.36 19.93
N ILE A 132 -2.70 -3.41 20.48
CA ILE A 132 -3.91 -4.03 19.94
C ILE A 132 -5.08 -3.04 19.95
N GLN A 133 -5.28 -2.27 21.02
CA GLN A 133 -6.36 -1.27 21.06
C GLN A 133 -6.20 -0.18 20.00
N ILE A 134 -4.99 0.36 19.81
CA ILE A 134 -4.72 1.37 18.77
C ILE A 134 -4.93 0.76 17.38
N LEU A 135 -4.48 -0.48 17.17
CA LEU A 135 -4.72 -1.21 15.92
C LEU A 135 -6.21 -1.36 15.62
N VAL A 136 -7.00 -1.85 16.59
CA VAL A 136 -8.46 -2.03 16.46
C VAL A 136 -9.12 -0.69 16.14
N MET A 137 -8.80 0.38 16.87
CA MET A 137 -9.34 1.72 16.61
C MET A 137 -9.01 2.21 15.19
N THR A 138 -7.77 1.99 14.74
CA THR A 138 -7.32 2.39 13.41
C THR A 138 -8.10 1.62 12.33
N ILE A 139 -8.24 0.30 12.49
CA ILE A 139 -9.01 -0.57 11.59
C ILE A 139 -10.48 -0.14 11.53
N SER A 140 -11.11 0.15 12.68
CA SER A 140 -12.49 0.64 12.74
C SER A 140 -12.68 1.93 11.94
N LEU A 141 -11.78 2.91 12.10
CA LEU A 141 -11.80 4.16 11.32
C LEU A 141 -11.67 3.92 9.80
N ILE A 142 -10.82 2.96 9.40
CA ILE A 142 -10.58 2.62 8.00
C ILE A 142 -11.78 1.93 7.36
N LEU A 143 -12.42 1.03 8.11
CA LEU A 143 -13.57 0.25 7.66
C LEU A 143 -14.90 1.01 7.83
N GLY A 144 -14.91 2.12 8.57
CA GLY A 144 -16.12 2.88 8.89
C GLY A 144 -17.04 2.17 9.89
N LEU A 145 -16.48 1.37 10.80
CA LEU A 145 -17.16 0.58 11.83
C LEU A 145 -17.19 1.30 13.18
#